data_AF-A0A2S6Q6E9-F1
#
_entry.id   AF-A0A2S6Q6E9-F1
#
_cell.length_a   1.000
_cell.length_b   1.000
_cell.length_c   1.000
_cell.angle_alpha   90.00
_cell.angle_beta   90.00
_cell.angle_gamma   90.00
#
_symmetry.space_group_name_H-M   'P 1'
#
loop_
_entity.id
_entity.type
_entity.pdbx_description
1 polymer ?
#
loop_
_entity_poly.entity_id
_entity_poly.type
_entity_poly.pdbx_seq_one_letter_code
_entity_poly.pdbx_strand_id
1 'polypeptide(L)' 'MKGPTTIASLNKLEARGRDRRDENKKDACKINVYLTREGQKFYRKVIPTENGHCMSTLTGDEQENFRDVIKRIRNTIAGT' A
#
# COMPACT_ATOMS: atom_id res chain seq x y z
N MET A 1 -19.76 11.91 -11.34
CA MET A 1 -18.39 11.46 -11.71
C MET A 1 -17.73 10.88 -10.47
N LYS A 2 -17.30 9.61 -10.50
CA LYS A 2 -16.40 9.08 -9.44
C LYS A 2 -15.09 9.87 -9.58
N GLY A 3 -14.76 10.71 -8.60
CA GLY A 3 -13.46 11.39 -8.58
C GLY A 3 -12.31 10.37 -8.61
N PRO A 4 -11.07 10.80 -8.85
CA PRO A 4 -9.90 9.93 -8.80
C PRO A 4 -9.95 9.11 -7.51
N THR A 5 -9.94 7.79 -7.64
CA THR A 5 -10.13 6.84 -6.53
C THR A 5 -9.15 7.10 -5.39
N THR A 6 -7.97 7.60 -5.72
CA THR A 6 -6.94 8.04 -4.77
C THR A 6 -7.41 9.20 -3.88
N ILE A 7 -7.93 10.29 -4.46
CA ILE A 7 -8.38 11.46 -3.68
C ILE A 7 -9.57 11.08 -2.78
N ALA A 8 -10.50 10.30 -3.30
CA ALA A 8 -11.63 9.80 -2.52
C ALA A 8 -11.18 8.91 -1.35
N SER A 9 -10.11 8.13 -1.54
CA SER A 9 -9.54 7.27 -0.50
C SER A 9 -8.80 8.09 0.56
N LEU A 10 -7.99 9.07 0.15
CA LEU A 10 -7.30 9.99 1.07
C LEU A 10 -8.31 10.77 1.91
N ASN A 11 -9.38 11.31 1.32
CA ASN A 11 -10.43 12.01 2.09
C ASN A 11 -11.04 11.11 3.18
N LYS A 12 -11.23 9.81 2.89
CA LYS A 12 -11.78 8.84 3.86
C LYS A 12 -10.79 8.48 4.97
N LEU A 13 -9.52 8.36 4.65
CA LEU A 13 -8.48 8.07 5.63
C LEU A 13 -8.25 9.28 6.55
N GLU A 14 -8.37 10.47 6.00
CA GLU A 14 -8.11 11.74 6.69
C GLU A 14 -9.26 12.06 7.64
N ALA A 15 -10.50 11.85 7.19
CA ALA A 15 -11.70 11.88 8.05
C ALA A 15 -11.65 10.86 9.19
N ARG A 16 -10.83 9.81 9.08
CA ARG A 16 -10.59 8.80 10.13
C ARG A 16 -9.32 9.08 10.93
N GLY A 17 -8.64 10.20 10.69
CA GLY A 17 -7.42 10.60 11.37
C GLY A 17 -6.22 9.69 11.10
N ARG A 18 -6.18 8.99 9.96
CA ARG A 18 -5.12 8.00 9.64
C ARG A 18 -4.00 8.57 8.78
N ASP A 19 -4.30 9.56 7.97
CA ASP A 19 -3.34 10.35 7.22
C ASP A 19 -3.58 11.84 7.44
N ARG A 20 -2.60 12.63 7.04
CA ARG A 20 -2.64 14.10 7.04
C ARG A 20 -1.93 14.61 5.79
N ARG A 21 -2.36 15.76 5.30
CA ARG A 21 -1.75 16.43 4.15
C ARG A 21 -1.04 17.69 4.58
N ASP A 22 0.19 17.85 4.13
CA ASP A 22 0.93 19.10 4.27
C ASP A 22 1.33 19.60 2.88
N GLU A 23 1.23 20.92 2.67
CA GLU A 23 1.79 21.56 1.49
C GLU A 23 3.31 21.40 1.45
N ASN A 24 3.85 21.23 0.24
CA ASN A 24 5.29 21.12 0.07
C ASN A 24 5.96 22.49 0.15
N LYS A 25 6.89 22.65 1.11
CA LYS A 25 7.60 23.92 1.35
C LYS A 25 8.40 24.46 0.16
N LYS A 26 8.77 23.60 -0.79
CA LYS A 26 9.58 23.99 -1.96
C LYS A 26 8.73 24.21 -3.22
N ASP A 27 7.49 23.74 -3.23
CA ASP A 27 6.63 23.75 -4.40
C ASP A 27 5.16 23.68 -3.97
N ALA A 28 4.46 24.82 -4.01
CA ALA A 28 3.07 24.93 -3.57
C ALA A 28 2.09 24.09 -4.42
N CYS A 29 2.50 23.63 -5.61
CA CYS A 29 1.68 22.74 -6.44
C CYS A 29 1.72 21.28 -5.96
N LYS A 30 2.52 20.95 -4.93
CA LYS A 30 2.68 19.60 -4.41
C LYS A 30 2.11 19.46 -3.00
N ILE A 31 1.45 18.33 -2.76
CA ILE A 31 0.95 17.92 -1.45
C ILE A 31 1.68 16.66 -1.01
N ASN A 32 2.21 16.70 0.21
CA ASN A 32 2.78 15.52 0.86
C ASN A 32 1.70 14.86 1.73
N VAL A 33 1.57 13.54 1.64
CA VAL A 33 0.66 12.75 2.47
C VAL A 33 1.48 11.96 3.48
N TYR A 34 1.14 12.09 4.77
CA TYR A 34 1.82 11.39 5.85
C TYR A 34 0.86 10.52 6.65
N LEU A 35 1.29 9.31 7.03
CA LEU A 35 0.56 8.53 8.03
C LEU A 35 0.67 9.21 9.40
N THR A 36 -0.46 9.32 10.10
CA THR A 36 -0.49 9.70 11.52
C THR A 36 -0.03 8.52 12.37
N ARG A 37 0.12 8.73 13.69
CA ARG A 37 0.39 7.63 14.63
C ARG A 37 -0.68 6.54 14.58
N GLU A 38 -1.95 6.93 14.48
CA GLU A 38 -3.08 6.00 14.32
C GLU A 38 -3.05 5.31 12.95
N GLY A 39 -2.70 6.05 11.89
CA GLY A 39 -2.46 5.48 10.57
C GLY A 39 -1.36 4.42 10.56
N GLN A 40 -0.25 4.67 11.24
CA GLN A 40 0.86 3.72 11.36
C GLN A 40 0.44 2.45 12.12
N LYS A 41 -0.30 2.59 13.23
CA LYS A 41 -0.85 1.43 13.96
C LYS A 41 -1.79 0.61 13.08
N PHE A 42 -2.72 1.28 12.39
CA PHE A 42 -3.65 0.66 11.48
C PHE A 42 -2.92 -0.06 10.34
N TYR A 43 -1.94 0.62 9.73
CA TYR A 43 -1.09 0.06 8.67
C TYR A 43 -0.40 -1.21 9.16
N ARG A 44 0.24 -1.22 10.33
CA ARG A 44 0.87 -2.42 10.90
C ARG A 44 -0.12 -3.56 11.19
N LYS A 45 -1.37 -3.25 11.50
CA LYS A 45 -2.43 -4.26 11.73
C LYS A 45 -2.94 -4.88 10.42
N VAL A 46 -2.93 -4.13 9.32
CA VAL A 46 -3.57 -4.51 8.04
C VAL A 46 -2.56 -4.93 6.97
N ILE A 47 -1.32 -4.45 7.05
CA ILE A 47 -0.20 -4.94 6.24
C ILE A 47 -0.05 -6.45 6.45
N PRO A 48 0.21 -7.21 5.37
CA PRO A 48 -0.31 -8.55 5.25
C PRO A 48 0.28 -9.49 6.30
N THR A 49 -0.54 -9.82 7.29
CA THR A 49 -0.59 -11.18 7.84
C THR A 49 -1.23 -12.15 6.82
N GLU A 50 -1.87 -11.65 5.76
CA GLU A 50 -2.72 -12.43 4.85
C GLU A 50 -1.99 -13.29 3.81
N ASN A 51 -0.72 -13.01 3.49
CA ASN A 51 0.05 -13.94 2.65
C ASN A 51 0.23 -15.29 3.36
N GLY A 52 0.18 -15.32 4.69
CA GLY A 52 0.26 -16.57 5.46
C GLY A 52 -0.85 -17.55 5.11
N HIS A 53 -2.08 -17.08 4.88
CA HIS A 53 -3.20 -17.96 4.55
C HIS A 53 -3.08 -18.54 3.14
N CYS A 54 -2.82 -17.69 2.13
CA CYS A 54 -2.71 -18.13 0.73
C CYS A 54 -1.49 -19.03 0.50
N MET A 55 -0.43 -18.88 1.30
CA MET A 55 0.81 -19.64 1.19
C MET A 55 0.91 -20.80 2.20
N SER A 56 -0.10 -20.97 3.07
CA SER A 56 -0.07 -21.94 4.19
C SER A 56 0.03 -23.40 3.74
N THR A 57 -0.41 -23.71 2.52
CA THR A 57 -0.38 -25.05 1.94
C THR A 57 0.92 -25.36 1.19
N LEU A 58 1.86 -24.41 1.13
CA LEU A 58 3.13 -24.55 0.42
C LEU A 58 4.28 -24.72 1.41
N THR A 59 5.20 -25.61 1.07
CA THR A 59 6.49 -25.74 1.77
C THR A 59 7.35 -24.49 1.58
N GLY A 60 8.38 -24.29 2.41
CA GLY A 60 9.25 -23.12 2.32
C GLY A 60 9.84 -22.89 0.92
N ASP A 61 10.32 -23.96 0.29
CA ASP A 61 10.90 -23.93 -1.05
C ASP A 61 9.86 -23.60 -2.13
N GLU A 62 8.65 -24.13 -2.01
CA GLU A 62 7.53 -23.81 -2.92
C GLU A 62 7.10 -22.35 -2.77
N GLN A 63 7.11 -21.80 -1.55
CA GLN A 63 6.81 -20.39 -1.33
C GLN A 63 7.85 -19.47 -1.98
N GLU A 64 9.13 -19.83 -1.91
CA GLU A 64 10.22 -19.08 -2.54
C GLU A 64 10.08 -19.10 -4.06
N ASN A 65 9.90 -20.28 -4.65
CA ASN A 65 9.68 -20.46 -6.09
C ASN A 65 8.46 -19.67 -6.57
N PHE A 66 7.35 -19.74 -5.83
CA PHE A 66 6.14 -18.98 -6.16
C PHE A 66 6.39 -17.46 -6.15
N ARG A 67 7.11 -16.95 -5.14
CA ARG A 67 7.48 -15.52 -5.08
C ARG A 67 8.30 -15.11 -6.29
N ASP A 68 9.22 -15.94 -6.74
CA ASP A 68 10.07 -15.65 -7.89
C ASP A 68 9.30 -15.64 -9.21
N VAL A 69 8.34 -16.56 -9.39
CA VAL A 69 7.42 -16.52 -10.54
C VAL A 69 6.61 -15.23 -10.55
N ILE A 70 6.02 -14.85 -9.40
CA ILE A 70 5.24 -13.61 -9.28
C ILE A 70 6.11 -12.37 -9.54
N LYS A 71 7.36 -12.34 -9.07
CA LYS A 71 8.31 -11.26 -9.36
C LYS A 71 8.56 -11.13 -10.87
N ARG A 72 8.81 -12.24 -11.57
CA ARG A 72 9.04 -12.24 -13.03
C ARG A 72 7.82 -11.71 -13.78
N ILE A 73 6.63 -12.22 -13.48
CA ILE A 73 5.38 -11.76 -14.10
C ILE A 73 5.17 -10.26 -13.85
N ARG A 74 5.38 -9.80 -12.62
CA ARG A 74 5.27 -8.38 -12.27
C ARG A 74 6.23 -7.52 -13.09
N ASN A 75 7.49 -7.93 -13.22
CA ASN A 75 8.50 -7.20 -13.97
C ASN A 75 8.12 -7.11 -15.47
N THR A 76 7.64 -8.22 -16.05
CA THR A 76 7.12 -8.24 -17.42
C THR A 76 5.94 -7.29 -17.62
N ILE A 77 4.97 -7.26 -16.70
CA ILE A 77 3.79 -6.39 -16.79
C ILE A 77 4.14 -4.92 -16.54
N ALA A 78 5.04 -4.65 -15.60
CA ALA A 78 5.45 -3.30 -15.25
C ALA A 78 6.41 -2.66 -16.26
N GLY A 79 6.92 -3.43 -17.24
CA GLY A 79 7.87 -2.95 -18.24
C GLY A 79 9.24 -2.58 -17.65
N THR A 80 9.61 -3.17 -16.51
CA THR A 80 10.90 -2.99 -15.81
C THR A 80 11.72 -4.26 -15.83
#